data_AF-A0A957JS94-F1
#
_entry.id   AF-A0A957JS94-F1
#
_cell.length_a   1.000
_cell.length_b   1.000
_cell.length_c   1.000
_cell.angle_alpha   90.00
_cell.angle_beta   90.00
_cell.angle_gamma   90.00
#
_symmetry.space_group_name_H-M   'P 1'
#
loop_
_entity.id
_entity.type
_entity.pdbx_description
1 polymer ?
#
loop_
_entity_poly.entity_id
_entity_poly.type
_entity_poly.pdbx_seq_one_letter_code
_entity_poly.pdbx_strand_id
1 'polypeptide(L)'
;MAIKQITENLIQLTKFGVMNSYLVKEEDGFTVIDTGMAGMEKMIIETAKQQGQPIKRVVLTHAHSDHIGGLDSLKKALPDIEIIASEQSTRFIA
;
A
#
# COMPACT_ATOMS: atom_id res chain seq x y z
N MET A 1 -16.01 1.18 -2.93
CA MET A 1 -14.72 0.63 -2.47
C MET A 1 -14.99 -0.74 -1.87
N ALA A 2 -14.06 -1.68 -2.00
CA ALA A 2 -14.20 -3.04 -1.48
C ALA A 2 -12.93 -3.45 -0.73
N ILE A 3 -13.09 -4.13 0.40
CA ILE A 3 -12.02 -4.77 1.17
C ILE A 3 -12.34 -6.26 1.19
N LYS A 4 -11.38 -7.09 0.81
CA LYS A 4 -11.57 -8.53 0.72
C LYS A 4 -10.39 -9.26 1.32
N GLN A 5 -10.63 -10.04 2.38
CA GLN A 5 -9.67 -11.04 2.84
C GLN A 5 -9.60 -12.16 1.79
N ILE A 6 -8.43 -12.35 1.17
CA ILE A 6 -8.23 -13.36 0.12
C ILE A 6 -7.74 -14.67 0.74
N THR A 7 -6.76 -14.57 1.64
CA THR A 7 -6.21 -15.66 2.45
C THR A 7 -6.00 -15.14 3.87
N GLU A 8 -5.54 -15.96 4.81
CA GLU A 8 -5.17 -15.49 6.16
C GLU A 8 -4.16 -14.32 6.13
N ASN A 9 -3.26 -14.32 5.14
CA ASN A 9 -2.13 -13.38 5.07
C ASN A 9 -2.26 -12.34 3.96
N LEU A 10 -3.37 -12.30 3.23
CA LEU A 10 -3.55 -11.40 2.09
C LEU A 10 -4.91 -10.70 2.14
N ILE A 11 -4.87 -9.37 2.14
CA ILE A 11 -6.04 -8.51 2.05
C ILE A 11 -5.94 -7.68 0.78
N GLN A 12 -7.00 -7.69 -0.02
CA GLN A 12 -7.13 -6.86 -1.21
C GLN A 12 -8.01 -5.65 -0.91
N LEU A 13 -7.52 -4.47 -1.31
CA LEU A 13 -8.22 -3.19 -1.26
C LEU A 13 -8.50 -2.73 -2.69
N THR A 14 -9.77 -2.52 -3.04
CA THR A 14 -10.15 -2.15 -4.40
C THR A 14 -10.93 -0.83 -4.44
N LYS A 15 -10.45 0.11 -5.27
CA LYS A 15 -11.13 1.37 -5.60
C LYS A 15 -11.60 1.33 -7.06
N PHE A 16 -12.80 1.85 -7.30
CA PHE A 16 -13.48 1.86 -8.62
C PHE A 16 -13.58 0.50 -9.34
N GLY A 17 -13.38 -0.62 -8.65
CA GLY A 17 -13.46 -1.97 -9.22
C GLY A 17 -12.24 -2.42 -10.03
N VAL A 18 -11.26 -1.54 -10.25
CA VAL A 18 -10.10 -1.82 -11.14
C VAL A 18 -8.75 -1.51 -10.52
N MET A 19 -8.69 -0.63 -9.52
CA MET A 19 -7.43 -0.23 -8.87
C MET A 19 -7.27 -0.99 -7.57
N ASN A 20 -6.17 -1.75 -7.46
CA ASN A 20 -5.90 -2.60 -6.32
C ASN A 20 -4.67 -2.15 -5.54
N SER A 21 -4.78 -2.25 -4.23
CA SER A 21 -3.65 -2.32 -3.29
C SER A 21 -3.79 -3.60 -2.49
N TYR A 22 -2.67 -4.16 -2.03
CA TYR A 22 -2.69 -5.35 -1.20
C TYR A 22 -1.94 -5.12 0.11
N LEU A 23 -2.45 -5.72 1.19
CA LEU A 23 -1.73 -5.83 2.45
C LEU A 23 -1.34 -7.30 2.62
N VAL A 24 -0.04 -7.56 2.62
CA VAL A 24 0.56 -8.87 2.88
C VAL A 24 1.03 -8.90 4.32
N LYS A 25 0.48 -9.81 5.11
CA LYS A 25 0.83 -10.01 6.51
C LYS A 25 2.16 -10.74 6.61
N GLU A 26 3.12 -10.17 7.33
CA GLU A 26 4.42 -10.77 7.63
C GLU A 26 4.65 -10.82 9.15
N GLU A 27 5.79 -11.35 9.59
CA GLU A 27 6.10 -11.52 11.00
C GLU A 27 6.21 -10.17 11.76
N ASP A 28 6.73 -9.14 11.11
CA ASP A 28 6.99 -7.83 11.72
C ASP A 28 5.93 -6.76 11.39
N GLY A 29 4.96 -7.09 10.55
CA GLY A 29 3.86 -6.22 10.16
C GLY A 29 3.44 -6.41 8.71
N PHE A 30 2.79 -5.40 8.14
CA PHE A 30 2.32 -5.45 6.76
C PHE A 30 3.35 -4.92 5.77
N THR A 31 3.47 -5.66 4.66
CA THR A 31 3.93 -5.15 3.38
C THR A 31 2.74 -4.70 2.54
N VAL A 32 2.76 -3.46 2.09
CA VAL A 32 1.77 -2.93 1.15
C VAL A 32 2.29 -3.12 -0.27
N ILE A 33 1.49 -3.72 -1.16
CA ILE A 33 1.78 -3.75 -2.60
C ILE A 33 0.92 -2.69 -3.27
N ASP A 34 1.58 -1.70 -3.87
CA ASP A 34 1.02 -0.52 -4.50
C ASP A 34 0.14 0.33 -3.57
N THR A 35 0.22 1.65 -3.73
CA THR A 35 -0.50 2.63 -2.88
C THR A 35 -1.80 3.13 -3.50
N GLY A 36 -2.11 2.66 -4.71
CA GLY A 36 -3.33 3.05 -5.43
C GLY A 36 -3.29 4.51 -5.90
N MET A 37 -4.46 5.05 -6.20
CA MET A 37 -4.63 6.49 -6.45
C MET A 37 -4.66 7.32 -5.16
N ALA A 38 -4.47 8.63 -5.29
CA ALA A 38 -4.66 9.58 -4.20
C ALA A 38 -5.97 9.35 -3.41
N GLY A 39 -5.85 9.41 -2.09
CA GLY A 39 -6.93 9.14 -1.14
C GLY A 39 -7.12 7.66 -0.79
N MET A 40 -6.31 6.74 -1.32
CA MET A 40 -6.31 5.32 -0.90
C MET A 40 -5.48 5.06 0.36
N GLU A 41 -4.57 5.96 0.73
CA GLU A 41 -3.71 5.82 1.91
C GLU A 41 -4.51 5.62 3.20
N LYS A 42 -5.67 6.30 3.33
CA LYS A 42 -6.54 6.16 4.50
C LYS A 42 -7.04 4.74 4.65
N MET A 43 -7.47 4.12 3.56
CA MET A 43 -7.96 2.74 3.57
C MET A 43 -6.85 1.75 3.92
N ILE A 44 -5.65 1.97 3.38
CA ILE A 44 -4.47 1.16 3.69
C ILE A 44 -4.18 1.22 5.21
N ILE A 45 -4.10 2.44 5.76
CA ILE A 45 -3.81 2.66 7.18
C ILE A 45 -4.92 2.11 8.08
N GLU A 46 -6.19 2.37 7.75
CA GLU A 46 -7.34 1.90 8.54
C GLU A 46 -7.43 0.38 8.54
N THR A 47 -7.19 -0.27 7.40
CA THR A 47 -7.20 -1.74 7.31
C THR A 47 -6.08 -2.33 8.16
N ALA A 48 -4.86 -1.80 8.07
CA ALA A 48 -3.74 -2.26 8.91
C ALA A 48 -4.04 -2.09 10.40
N LYS A 49 -4.61 -0.94 10.80
CA LYS A 49 -5.05 -0.68 12.18
C LYS A 49 -6.10 -1.68 12.66
N GLN A 50 -7.10 -2.00 11.83
CA GLN A 50 -8.15 -2.97 12.18
C GLN A 50 -7.59 -4.39 12.37
N GLN A 51 -6.54 -4.74 11.62
CA GLN A 51 -5.84 -6.01 11.76
C GLN A 51 -4.82 -6.03 12.92
N GLY A 52 -4.64 -4.89 13.60
CA GLY A 52 -3.78 -4.79 14.78
C GLY A 52 -2.29 -4.92 14.48
N GLN A 53 -1.85 -4.67 13.24
CA GLN A 53 -0.44 -4.72 12.86
C GLN A 53 0.04 -3.43 12.19
N PRO A 54 1.29 -3.01 12.41
CA PRO A 54 1.86 -1.84 11.75
C PRO A 54 2.12 -2.11 10.26
N ILE A 55 2.14 -1.05 9.46
CA ILE A 55 2.70 -1.12 8.10
C ILE A 55 4.20 -0.88 8.23
N LYS A 56 5.01 -1.77 7.65
CA LYS A 56 6.47 -1.69 7.72
C LYS A 56 7.09 -1.21 6.42
N ARG A 57 6.52 -1.65 5.29
CA ARG A 57 7.10 -1.38 3.99
C ARG A 57 6.05 -1.29 2.89
N VAL A 58 6.43 -0.63 1.81
CA VAL A 58 5.68 -0.58 0.56
C VAL A 58 6.56 -1.14 -0.55
N VAL A 59 6.01 -2.07 -1.31
CA VAL A 59 6.55 -2.54 -2.59
C VAL A 59 5.74 -1.89 -3.70
N LEU A 60 6.41 -1.21 -4.63
CA LEU A 60 5.80 -0.63 -5.81
C LEU A 60 6.10 -1.51 -7.02
N THR A 61 5.05 -1.91 -7.73
CA THR A 61 5.20 -2.74 -8.93
C THR A 61 5.80 -1.94 -10.08
N HIS A 62 5.32 -0.72 -10.30
CA HIS A 62 5.82 0.24 -11.28
C HIS A 62 5.30 1.66 -10.99
N ALA A 63 5.75 2.65 -11.76
CA ALA A 63 5.52 4.07 -11.50
C ALA A 63 4.37 4.70 -12.32
N HIS A 64 3.24 4.01 -12.44
CA HIS A 64 2.01 4.64 -12.93
C HIS A 64 1.21 5.26 -11.79
N SER A 65 0.47 6.33 -12.09
CA SER A 65 -0.23 7.15 -11.10
C SER A 65 -1.31 6.41 -10.31
N ASP A 66 -1.86 5.33 -10.86
CA ASP A 66 -2.81 4.44 -10.21
C ASP A 66 -2.16 3.44 -9.25
N HIS A 67 -0.83 3.38 -9.18
CA HIS A 67 -0.06 2.54 -8.25
C HIS A 67 0.69 3.38 -7.21
N ILE A 68 1.22 4.55 -7.58
CA ILE A 68 2.02 5.41 -6.70
C ILE A 68 1.24 6.62 -6.15
N GLY A 69 0.00 6.84 -6.57
CA GLY A 69 -0.74 8.06 -6.26
C GLY A 69 -1.06 8.28 -4.78
N GLY A 70 -1.05 7.21 -3.96
CA GLY A 70 -1.20 7.30 -2.50
C GLY A 70 0.12 7.46 -1.73
N LEU A 71 1.27 7.35 -2.41
CA LEU A 71 2.58 7.17 -1.77
C LEU A 71 2.99 8.35 -0.90
N ASP A 72 2.89 9.58 -1.41
CA ASP A 72 3.32 10.78 -0.68
C ASP A 72 2.55 10.98 0.62
N SER A 73 1.23 10.76 0.57
CA SER A 73 0.37 10.86 1.75
C SER A 73 0.66 9.73 2.75
N LEU A 74 0.99 8.54 2.25
CA LEU A 74 1.39 7.42 3.10
C LEU A 74 2.74 7.69 3.80
N LYS A 75 3.75 8.19 3.08
CA LYS A 75 5.05 8.63 3.65
C LYS A 75 4.86 9.71 4.73
N LYS A 76 3.96 10.67 4.51
CA LYS A 76 3.64 11.71 5.52
C LYS A 76 3.01 11.11 6.77
N ALA A 77 2.15 10.11 6.61
CA ALA A 77 1.49 9.45 7.74
C ALA A 77 2.42 8.46 8.47
N LEU A 78 3.40 7.89 7.77
CA LEU A 78 4.33 6.88 8.25
C LEU A 78 5.77 7.26 7.84
N PRO A 79 6.43 8.18 8.58
CA PRO A 79 7.71 8.76 8.16
C PRO A 79 8.86 7.77 8.02
N ASP A 80 8.83 6.68 8.80
CA ASP A 80 9.88 5.66 8.84
C ASP A 80 9.60 4.46 7.92
N ILE A 81 8.63 4.58 7.00
CA ILE A 81 8.24 3.47 6.12
C ILE A 81 9.34 3.15 5.10
N GLU A 82 9.66 1.86 4.96
CA GLU A 82 10.58 1.39 3.95
C GLU A 82 9.89 1.38 2.57
N ILE A 83 10.53 1.95 1.55
CA ILE A 83 10.02 1.94 0.17
C ILE A 83 10.93 1.07 -0.69
N ILE A 84 10.35 0.02 -1.27
CA ILE A 84 11.01 -0.93 -2.15
C ILE A 84 10.43 -0.74 -3.56
N ALA A 85 11.29 -0.40 -4.51
CA ALA A 85 10.90 -0.21 -5.91
C ALA A 85 12.07 -0.55 -6.83
N SER A 86 11.78 -0.80 -8.11
CA SER A 86 12.83 -0.93 -9.11
C SER A 86 13.60 0.38 -9.28
N GLU A 87 14.88 0.30 -9.66
CA GLU A 87 15.70 1.48 -9.97
C GLU A 87 15.07 2.39 -11.05
N GLN A 88 14.28 1.81 -11.95
CA GLN A 88 13.56 2.60 -12.96
C GLN A 88 12.41 3.38 -12.33
N SER A 89 11.67 2.76 -11.41
CA SER A 89 10.55 3.39 -10.72
C SER A 89 11.00 4.47 -9.74
N THR A 90 12.17 4.34 -9.10
CA THR A 90 12.69 5.35 -8.15
C THR A 90 12.87 6.73 -8.78
N ARG A 91 13.06 6.80 -10.10
CA ARG A 91 13.15 8.07 -10.85
C ARG A 91 11.85 8.90 -10.82
N PHE A 92 10.73 8.29 -10.42
CA PHE A 92 9.39 8.89 -10.45
C PHE A 92 8.75 9.02 -9.07
N ILE A 93 9.41 8.56 -8.01
CA ILE A 93 8.91 8.60 -6.62
C ILE A 93 9.92 9.38 -5.77
N ALA A 94 9.53 10.57 -5.29
CA ALA A 94 10.37 11.45 -4.47
C ALA A 94 9.96 11.39 -3.00
#